data_AF-A0A5B1CGM9-F1
#
_entry.id   AF-A0A5B1CGM9-F1
#
_cell.length_a   1.000
_cell.length_b   1.000
_cell.length_c   1.000
_cell.angle_alpha   90.00
_cell.angle_beta   90.00
_cell.angle_gamma   90.00
#
_symmetry.space_group_name_H-M   'P 1'
#
loop_
_entity.id
_entity.type
_entity.pdbx_description
1 polymer ?
#
loop_
_entity_poly.entity_id
_entity_poly.type
_entity_poly.pdbx_seq_one_letter_code
_entity_poly.pdbx_strand_id
1 'polypeptide(L)'
;MLSFVKHLAKRWNDWCGDADMEKSIRNHLTDNGYFGQTAKLTNVRLVAVQRPGWLQVFRFEATARIQLPEQEDGPDSDPEYSELFGLVKDDIRHNINTIRVFSEEAERKELFGRWSDELICLRGAQGLK
;
A
#
# COMPACT_ATOMS: atom_id res chain seq x y z
N MET A 1 -9.23 19.85 21.77
CA MET A 1 -8.12 18.98 22.21
C MET A 1 -8.26 17.53 21.73
N LEU A 2 -9.43 16.90 21.82
CA LEU A 2 -9.64 15.50 21.36
C LEU A 2 -9.33 15.27 19.87
N SER A 3 -9.53 16.26 18.98
CA SER A 3 -9.24 16.08 17.54
C SER A 3 -7.75 16.02 17.22
N PHE A 4 -6.90 16.71 17.99
CA PHE A 4 -5.45 16.73 17.77
C PHE A 4 -4.82 15.38 18.14
N VAL A 5 -5.27 14.77 19.24
CA VAL A 5 -4.85 13.42 19.65
C VAL A 5 -5.34 12.37 18.64
N LYS A 6 -6.57 12.51 18.13
CA LYS A 6 -7.09 11.65 17.04
C LYS A 6 -6.28 11.80 15.76
N HIS A 7 -5.85 13.02 15.43
CA HIS A 7 -5.04 13.28 14.23
C HIS A 7 -3.64 12.69 14.35
N LEU A 8 -2.99 12.82 15.52
CA LEU A 8 -1.70 12.19 15.80
C LEU A 8 -1.78 10.66 15.80
N ALA A 9 -2.81 10.09 16.43
CA ALA A 9 -3.04 8.64 16.41
C ALA A 9 -3.29 8.11 14.99
N LYS A 10 -4.02 8.87 14.17
CA LYS A 10 -4.23 8.55 12.75
C LYS A 10 -2.92 8.58 11.98
N ARG A 11 -2.13 9.65 12.14
CA ARG A 11 -0.82 9.79 11.49
C ARG A 11 0.14 8.66 11.90
N TRP A 12 0.09 8.23 13.16
CA TRP A 12 0.87 7.08 13.64
C TRP A 12 0.39 5.75 13.05
N ASN A 13 -0.91 5.55 12.91
CA ASN A 13 -1.48 4.34 12.31
C ASN A 13 -1.23 4.23 10.80
N ASP A 14 -1.09 5.37 10.13
CA ASP A 14 -0.87 5.47 8.69
C ASP A 14 0.63 5.47 8.31
N TRP A 15 1.52 5.67 9.29
CA TRP A 15 2.97 5.76 9.06
C TRP A 15 3.65 4.40 9.20
N CYS A 16 4.35 3.98 8.14
CA CYS A 16 5.13 2.73 8.13
C CYS A 16 6.49 2.86 8.85
N GLY A 17 6.94 4.08 9.12
CA GLY A 17 8.30 4.36 9.63
C GLY A 17 9.40 4.32 8.58
N ASP A 18 9.09 3.94 7.33
CA ASP A 18 10.04 3.79 6.22
C ASP A 18 9.64 4.67 5.03
N ALA A 19 10.42 5.74 4.80
CA ALA A 19 10.18 6.69 3.72
C ALA A 19 10.52 6.11 2.33
N ASP A 20 11.46 5.17 2.25
CA ASP A 20 11.85 4.57 0.97
C ASP A 20 10.77 3.61 0.48
N MET A 21 10.11 2.90 1.40
CA MET A 21 8.95 2.07 1.09
C MET A 21 7.74 2.91 0.65
N GLU A 22 7.44 4.01 1.34
CA GLU A 22 6.36 4.89 0.88
C GLU A 22 6.65 5.45 -0.52
N LYS A 23 7.91 5.83 -0.78
CA LYS A 23 8.33 6.31 -2.09
C LYS A 23 8.22 5.22 -3.17
N SER A 24 8.60 3.98 -2.87
CA SER A 24 8.48 2.87 -3.82
C SER A 24 7.03 2.56 -4.16
N ILE A 25 6.12 2.59 -3.17
CA ILE A 25 4.67 2.45 -3.39
C ILE A 25 4.15 3.57 -4.31
N ARG A 26 4.52 4.84 -4.05
CA ARG A 26 4.09 5.98 -4.87
C ARG A 26 4.60 5.88 -6.32
N ASN A 27 5.85 5.47 -6.50
CA ASN A 27 6.40 5.24 -7.83
C ASN A 27 5.63 4.12 -8.55
N HIS A 28 5.37 3.00 -7.86
CA HIS A 28 4.59 1.90 -8.42
C HIS A 28 3.16 2.32 -8.81
N LEU A 29 2.50 3.18 -8.02
CA LEU A 29 1.19 3.73 -8.40
C LEU A 29 1.28 4.59 -9.66
N THR A 30 2.36 5.37 -9.80
CA THR A 30 2.63 6.20 -10.99
C THR A 30 2.79 5.34 -12.24
N ASP A 31 3.57 4.26 -12.13
CA ASP A 31 3.82 3.34 -13.24
C ASP A 31 2.55 2.59 -13.69
N ASN A 32 1.55 2.46 -12.82
CA ASN A 32 0.27 1.80 -13.11
C ASN A 32 -0.86 2.78 -13.49
N GLY A 33 -0.53 4.03 -13.85
CA GLY A 33 -1.53 4.99 -14.35
C GLY A 33 -2.32 5.72 -13.26
N TYR A 34 -1.78 5.80 -12.05
CA TYR A 34 -2.34 6.64 -10.98
C TYR A 34 -1.41 7.80 -10.66
N PHE A 35 -1.92 8.91 -10.16
CA PHE A 35 -1.09 9.98 -9.62
C PHE A 35 -0.49 9.59 -8.26
N GLY A 36 0.61 8.85 -8.26
CA GLY A 36 1.23 8.31 -7.04
C GLY A 36 1.72 9.38 -6.05
N GLN A 37 2.16 10.55 -6.52
CA GLN A 37 2.62 11.64 -5.65
C GLN A 37 1.51 12.23 -4.77
N THR A 38 0.27 12.21 -5.25
CA THR A 38 -0.90 12.71 -4.51
C THR A 38 -1.69 11.60 -3.84
N ALA A 39 -1.30 10.34 -4.04
CA ALA A 39 -1.94 9.19 -3.42
C ALA A 39 -1.87 9.27 -1.90
N LYS A 40 -3.01 8.96 -1.26
CA LYS A 40 -3.12 8.88 0.19
C LYS A 40 -2.96 7.44 0.62
N LEU A 41 -1.83 7.15 1.26
CA LEU A 41 -1.56 5.83 1.82
C LEU A 41 -2.14 5.75 3.24
N THR A 42 -2.79 4.64 3.55
CA THR A 42 -3.35 4.34 4.87
C THR A 42 -3.05 2.89 5.24
N ASN A 43 -3.12 2.58 6.53
CA ASN A 43 -2.97 1.20 7.04
C ASN A 43 -1.67 0.49 6.60
N VAL A 44 -0.59 1.23 6.36
CA VAL A 44 0.71 0.66 5.99
C VAL A 44 1.31 -0.07 7.20
N ARG A 45 1.30 -1.41 7.16
CA ARG A 45 1.64 -2.24 8.33
C ARG A 45 2.34 -3.52 7.94
N LEU A 46 3.35 -3.90 8.72
CA LEU A 46 3.95 -5.22 8.68
C LEU A 46 2.94 -6.28 9.12
N VAL A 47 2.69 -7.28 8.27
CA VAL A 47 1.68 -8.31 8.49
C VAL A 47 2.24 -9.73 8.49
N ALA A 48 3.37 -9.97 7.82
CA ALA A 48 4.09 -11.24 7.93
C ALA A 48 5.60 -11.02 7.87
N VAL A 49 6.38 -11.88 8.53
CA VAL A 49 7.85 -11.78 8.57
C VAL A 49 8.51 -13.15 8.72
N GLN A 50 9.65 -13.35 8.08
CA GLN A 50 10.57 -14.45 8.34
C GLN A 50 11.59 -14.03 9.40
N ARG A 51 11.87 -14.85 10.40
CA ARG A 51 12.98 -14.58 11.34
C ARG A 51 14.32 -14.96 10.69
N PRO A 52 15.39 -14.14 10.83
CA PRO A 52 15.52 -12.97 11.72
C PRO A 52 15.03 -11.61 11.18
N GLY A 53 14.32 -11.52 10.05
CA GLY A 53 13.65 -10.30 9.59
C GLY A 53 13.90 -9.93 8.12
N TRP A 54 14.57 -10.79 7.36
CA TRP A 54 15.01 -10.51 5.99
C TRP A 54 13.87 -10.41 4.98
N LEU A 55 12.82 -11.21 5.18
CA LEU A 55 11.64 -11.23 4.33
C LEU A 55 10.46 -10.70 5.13
N GLN A 56 9.86 -9.63 4.63
CA GLN A 56 8.77 -8.92 5.27
C GLN A 56 7.63 -8.70 4.28
N VAL A 57 6.40 -8.82 4.75
CA VAL A 57 5.21 -8.52 3.96
C VAL A 57 4.43 -7.43 4.67
N PHE A 58 4.19 -6.34 3.96
CA PHE A 58 3.39 -5.22 4.43
C PHE A 58 2.07 -5.18 3.66
N ARG A 59 1.01 -4.78 4.36
CA ARG A 59 -0.23 -4.37 3.72
C ARG A 59 -0.30 -2.86 3.67
N PHE A 60 -1.01 -2.33 2.69
CA PHE A 60 -1.43 -0.94 2.67
C PHE A 60 -2.77 -0.80 1.96
N GLU A 61 -3.37 0.36 2.11
CA GLU A 61 -4.50 0.85 1.33
C GLU A 61 -4.09 2.18 0.71
N ALA A 62 -4.54 2.45 -0.50
CA ALA A 62 -4.25 3.70 -1.20
C ALA A 62 -5.53 4.26 -1.80
N THR A 63 -5.78 5.54 -1.57
CA THR A 63 -6.73 6.31 -2.37
C THR A 63 -5.91 7.12 -3.37
N ALA A 64 -6.01 6.79 -4.66
CA ALA A 64 -5.20 7.39 -5.71
C ALA A 64 -6.08 7.95 -6.84
N ARG A 65 -5.69 9.10 -7.39
CA ARG A 65 -6.37 9.68 -8.56
C ARG A 65 -5.93 8.93 -9.83
N ILE A 66 -6.89 8.62 -10.70
CA ILE A 66 -6.61 7.97 -11.99
C ILE A 66 -6.01 8.99 -12.95
N GLN A 67 -4.94 8.61 -13.65
CA GLN A 67 -4.38 9.39 -14.74
C GLN A 67 -5.16 9.06 -16.02
N LEU A 68 -6.25 9.80 -16.24
CA LEU A 68 -6.98 9.74 -17.50
C LEU A 68 -6.11 10.38 -18.60
N PRO A 69 -6.09 9.82 -19.83
CA PRO A 69 -5.42 10.46 -20.95
C PRO A 69 -6.03 11.83 -21.20
N GLU A 70 -5.18 12.85 -21.38
CA GLU A 70 -5.61 14.21 -21.71
C GLU A 70 -6.47 14.15 -22.98
N GLN A 71 -7.74 14.53 -22.87
CA GLN A 71 -8.59 14.70 -24.04
C GLN A 71 -8.26 16.07 -24.66
N GLU A 72 -7.71 16.07 -25.88
CA GLU A 72 -7.27 17.29 -26.57
C GLU A 72 -8.40 18.29 -26.88
N ASP A 73 -9.68 17.87 -26.88
CA ASP A 73 -10.83 18.69 -27.32
C ASP A 73 -12.08 18.60 -26.40
N GLY A 74 -11.90 18.43 -25.09
CA GLY A 74 -13.01 18.33 -24.12
C GLY A 74 -12.87 19.24 -22.89
N PRO A 75 -13.96 19.57 -22.17
CA PRO A 75 -13.85 20.22 -20.87
C PRO A 75 -13.09 19.32 -19.90
N ASP A 76 -12.28 19.92 -19.01
CA ASP A 76 -11.53 19.20 -17.97
C ASP A 76 -12.45 18.23 -17.23
N SER A 77 -12.21 16.92 -17.40
CA SER A 77 -12.96 15.88 -16.70
C SER A 77 -12.70 15.93 -15.19
N ASP A 78 -13.74 15.74 -14.40
CA ASP A 78 -13.64 15.70 -12.94
C ASP A 78 -12.62 14.63 -12.47
N PRO A 79 -11.85 14.91 -11.41
CA PRO A 79 -10.84 13.97 -10.93
C PRO A 79 -11.49 12.69 -10.38
N GLU A 80 -11.24 11.56 -11.04
CA GLU A 80 -11.67 10.23 -10.58
C GLU A 80 -10.66 9.63 -9.61
N TYR A 81 -11.15 9.09 -8.48
CA TYR A 81 -10.35 8.46 -7.45
C TYR A 81 -10.69 6.98 -7.33
N SER A 82 -9.67 6.14 -7.23
CA SER A 82 -9.81 4.71 -6.95
C SER A 82 -9.33 4.40 -5.54
N GLU A 83 -10.09 3.55 -4.84
CA GLU A 83 -9.61 2.86 -3.65
C GLU A 83 -8.87 1.60 -4.08
N LEU A 84 -7.67 1.39 -3.52
CA LEU A 84 -6.77 0.32 -3.89
C LEU A 84 -6.28 -0.42 -2.65
N PHE A 85 -6.18 -1.73 -2.77
CA PHE A 85 -5.66 -2.64 -1.77
C PHE A 85 -4.26 -3.08 -2.16
N GLY A 86 -3.28 -2.81 -1.30
CA GLY A 86 -1.87 -3.02 -1.61
C GLY A 86 -1.18 -4.06 -0.75
N LEU A 87 -0.18 -4.73 -1.34
CA LEU A 87 0.82 -5.55 -0.64
C LEU A 87 2.22 -5.19 -1.11
N VAL A 88 3.15 -5.18 -0.16
CA VAL A 88 4.59 -5.08 -0.42
C VAL A 88 5.24 -6.33 0.15
N LYS A 89 6.06 -7.01 -0.65
CA LYS A 89 6.99 -8.04 -0.21
C LYS A 89 8.40 -7.50 -0.34
N ASP A 90 9.04 -7.31 0.79
CA ASP A 90 10.38 -6.77 0.89
C ASP A 90 11.35 -7.89 1.32
N ASP A 91 12.32 -8.16 0.45
CA ASP A 91 13.42 -9.08 0.69
C ASP A 91 14.73 -8.28 0.72
N ILE A 92 15.13 -7.92 1.93
CA ILE A 92 16.31 -7.09 2.20
C ILE A 92 17.59 -7.82 1.78
N ARG A 93 17.62 -9.15 1.85
CA ARG A 93 18.82 -9.95 1.52
C ARG A 93 19.15 -9.85 0.04
N HIS A 94 18.12 -9.80 -0.80
CA HIS A 94 18.24 -9.75 -2.24
C HIS A 94 17.97 -8.37 -2.83
N ASN A 95 17.67 -7.37 -1.99
CA ASN A 95 17.24 -6.03 -2.39
C ASN A 95 16.06 -6.08 -3.37
N ILE A 96 15.12 -7.01 -3.13
CA ILE A 96 13.93 -7.20 -3.94
C ILE A 96 12.75 -6.59 -3.20
N ASN A 97 12.15 -5.57 -3.79
CA ASN A 97 10.91 -4.98 -3.31
C ASN A 97 9.81 -5.21 -4.35
N THR A 98 8.87 -6.11 -4.04
CA THR A 98 7.75 -6.44 -4.94
C THR A 98 6.48 -5.81 -4.43
N ILE A 99 5.90 -4.92 -5.23
CA ILE A 99 4.66 -4.20 -4.91
C ILE A 99 3.55 -4.71 -5.83
N ARG A 100 2.37 -4.90 -5.25
CA ARG A 100 1.13 -5.24 -5.96
C ARG A 100 -0.03 -4.44 -5.40
N VAL A 101 -0.87 -3.94 -6.29
CA VAL A 101 -2.10 -3.21 -5.97
C VAL A 101 -3.27 -3.89 -6.66
N PHE A 102 -4.42 -3.89 -5.99
CA PHE A 102 -5.64 -4.58 -6.41
C PHE A 102 -6.82 -3.64 -6.22
N SER A 103 -7.82 -3.76 -7.09
CA SER A 103 -9.12 -3.10 -6.90
C SER A 103 -10.00 -3.88 -5.93
N GLU A 104 -9.80 -5.20 -5.83
CA GLU A 104 -10.59 -6.07 -4.97
C GLU A 104 -9.80 -6.59 -3.76
N GLU A 105 -10.45 -6.61 -2.59
CA GLU A 105 -9.83 -7.12 -1.37
C GLU A 105 -9.51 -8.62 -1.47
N ALA A 106 -10.33 -9.39 -2.19
CA ALA A 106 -10.19 -10.84 -2.33
C ALA A 106 -8.86 -11.24 -3.00
N GLU A 107 -8.49 -10.55 -4.08
CA GLU A 107 -7.22 -10.77 -4.79
C GLU A 107 -6.01 -10.51 -3.88
N ARG A 108 -6.11 -9.44 -3.05
CA ARG A 108 -5.09 -9.16 -2.03
C ARG A 108 -4.96 -10.32 -1.04
N LYS A 109 -6.07 -10.87 -0.55
CA LYS A 109 -6.04 -12.00 0.42
C LYS A 109 -5.41 -13.23 -0.18
N GLU A 110 -5.76 -13.55 -1.43
CA GLU A 110 -5.20 -14.70 -2.12
C GLU A 110 -3.68 -14.55 -2.29
N LEU A 111 -3.20 -13.40 -2.77
CA LEU A 111 -1.76 -13.18 -2.91
C LEU A 111 -1.06 -13.17 -1.54
N PHE A 112 -1.67 -12.58 -0.51
CA PHE A 112 -1.15 -12.61 0.84
C PHE A 112 -0.98 -14.05 1.33
N GLY A 113 -1.96 -14.93 1.10
CA GLY A 113 -1.87 -16.35 1.47
C GLY A 113 -0.64 -17.02 0.85
N ARG A 114 -0.36 -16.74 -0.43
CA ARG A 114 0.83 -17.26 -1.12
C ARG A 114 2.13 -16.64 -0.63
N TRP A 115 2.15 -15.34 -0.35
CA TRP A 115 3.35 -14.62 0.10
C TRP A 115 3.70 -14.85 1.56
N SER A 116 2.69 -15.13 2.39
CA SER A 116 2.83 -15.42 3.81
C SER A 116 3.03 -16.88 4.14
N ASP A 117 3.08 -17.75 3.12
CA ASP A 117 3.42 -19.15 3.31
C ASP A 117 4.78 -19.27 3.98
N GLU A 118 4.86 -20.14 4.99
CA GLU A 118 6.01 -20.31 5.90
C GLU A 118 6.46 -19.05 6.69
N LEU A 119 5.73 -17.92 6.60
CA LEU A 119 6.02 -16.71 7.37
C LEU A 119 5.24 -16.62 8.68
N ILE A 120 5.82 -15.93 9.66
CA ILE A 120 5.13 -15.61 10.90
C ILE A 120 4.17 -14.46 10.62
N CYS A 121 2.88 -14.77 10.62
CA CYS A 121 1.82 -13.77 10.52
C CYS A 121 1.67 -12.99 11.83
N LEU A 122 1.73 -11.67 11.75
CA LEU A 122 1.56 -10.76 12.88
C LEU A 122 0.09 -10.42 13.09
N ARG A 123 -0.24 -9.79 14.23
CA ARG A 123 -1.61 -9.34 14.55
C ARG A 123 -2.21 -8.44 13.47
N GLY A 124 -1.38 -7.69 12.76
CA GLY A 124 -1.79 -6.86 11.62
C GLY A 124 -2.36 -7.65 10.44
N ALA A 125 -2.17 -8.97 10.36
CA ALA A 125 -2.72 -9.82 9.31
C ALA A 125 -4.22 -10.13 9.49
N GLN A 126 -4.87 -9.64 10.55
CA GLN A 126 -6.29 -9.87 10.78
C GLN A 126 -7.12 -9.33 9.59
N GLY A 127 -7.97 -10.18 9.03
CA GLY A 127 -8.76 -9.92 7.81
C GLY A 127 -8.09 -10.33 6.49
N LEU A 128 -6.79 -10.69 6.51
CA LEU A 128 -6.06 -11.17 5.32
C LEU A 128 -5.96 -12.71 5.23
N LYS A 129 -6.35 -13.43 6.28
CA LYS A 129 -6.47 -14.89 6.33
C LYS A 129 -7.91 -15.34 6.09
#